data_AF-A0A3D5R992-F1
#
_entry.id   AF-A0A3D5R992-F1
#
_cell.length_a   1.000
_cell.length_b   1.000
_cell.length_c   1.000
_cell.angle_alpha   90.00
_cell.angle_beta   90.00
_cell.angle_gamma   90.00
#
_symmetry.space_group_name_H-M   'P 1'
#
loop_
_entity.id
_entity.type
_entity.pdbx_description
1 polymer ?
#
loop_
_entity_poly.entity_id
_entity_poly.type
_entity_poly.pdbx_seq_one_letter_code
_entity_poly.pdbx_strand_id
1 'polypeptide(L)'
;CFSMEVNDKFEEQIQRIVENTAKAYRAEAVLNYRQLVLPTINDEKLAEYANKAAKEIVGDEGVVLFEKTTGGEDFSYFSQKAKTEFAFVGTRNDKKVKYYPHHHSNFDIDESALTTAAGLYAGFAVEYLRGENS
;
A
#
# COMPACT_ATOMS: atom_id res chain seq x y z
N CYS A 1 11.73 -1.50 -5.53
CA CYS A 1 10.63 -2.01 -4.68
C CYS A 1 9.34 -1.19 -4.77
N PHE A 2 9.33 0.02 -5.37
CA PHE A 2 8.12 0.86 -5.52
C PHE A 2 7.54 0.90 -6.94
N SER A 3 8.02 0.05 -7.84
CA SER A 3 7.51 -0.08 -9.20
C SER A 3 7.49 -1.55 -9.58
N MET A 4 6.50 -1.92 -10.39
CA MET A 4 6.41 -3.27 -10.96
C MET A 4 7.64 -3.58 -11.81
N GLU A 5 8.09 -2.64 -12.64
CA GLU A 5 9.25 -2.83 -13.51
C GLU A 5 10.52 -3.27 -12.75
N VAL A 6 10.76 -2.72 -11.55
CA VAL A 6 11.91 -3.10 -10.72
C VAL A 6 11.62 -4.41 -9.97
N ASN A 7 10.39 -4.61 -9.50
CA ASN A 7 9.99 -5.81 -8.78
C ASN A 7 10.12 -7.07 -9.66
N ASP A 8 9.63 -7.00 -10.90
CA ASP A 8 9.64 -8.08 -11.87
C ASP A 8 11.06 -8.53 -12.26
N LYS A 9 12.06 -7.65 -12.07
CA LYS A 9 13.47 -7.93 -12.37
C LYS A 9 14.23 -8.55 -11.20
N PHE A 10 13.65 -8.59 -9.99
CA PHE A 10 14.41 -9.01 -8.80
C PHE A 10 14.88 -10.47 -8.87
N GLU A 11 14.00 -11.39 -9.24
CA GLU A 11 14.37 -12.81 -9.32
C GLU A 11 15.52 -13.04 -10.31
N GLU A 12 15.41 -12.50 -11.52
CA GLU A 12 16.45 -12.59 -12.56
C GLU A 12 17.79 -11.99 -12.08
N GLN A 13 17.75 -10.81 -11.46
CA GLN A 13 18.96 -10.14 -10.98
C GLN A 13 19.64 -10.90 -9.85
N ILE A 14 18.85 -11.45 -8.90
CA ILE A 14 19.36 -12.26 -7.81
C ILE A 14 19.94 -13.56 -8.36
N GLN A 15 19.21 -14.25 -9.26
CA GLN A 15 19.67 -15.47 -9.93
C GLN A 15 21.02 -15.26 -10.59
N ARG A 16 21.15 -14.19 -11.39
CA ARG A 16 22.39 -13.84 -12.09
C ARG A 16 23.56 -13.67 -11.13
N ILE A 17 23.35 -12.98 -10.00
CA ILE A 17 24.41 -12.75 -9.01
C ILE A 17 24.79 -14.08 -8.34
N VAL A 18 23.81 -14.84 -7.85
CA VAL A 18 24.01 -16.12 -7.16
C VAL A 18 24.79 -17.11 -8.03
N GLU A 19 24.37 -17.30 -9.29
CA GLU A 19 25.04 -18.21 -10.21
C GLU A 19 26.48 -17.78 -10.54
N ASN A 20 26.68 -16.51 -10.87
CA ASN A 20 28.00 -16.03 -11.29
C ASN A 20 28.99 -16.05 -10.13
N THR A 21 28.53 -15.74 -8.91
CA THR A 21 29.35 -15.90 -7.71
C THR A 21 29.73 -17.36 -7.50
N ALA A 22 28.80 -18.31 -7.57
CA ALA A 22 29.12 -19.73 -7.40
C ALA A 22 30.10 -20.24 -8.47
N LYS A 23 29.86 -19.91 -9.75
CA LYS A 23 30.72 -20.28 -10.88
C LYS A 23 32.15 -19.79 -10.71
N ALA A 24 32.37 -18.57 -10.19
CA ALA A 24 33.70 -18.03 -9.93
C ALA A 24 34.54 -18.89 -8.96
N TYR A 25 33.87 -19.63 -8.07
CA TYR A 25 34.50 -20.53 -7.10
C TYR A 25 34.42 -22.01 -7.51
N ARG A 26 34.03 -22.31 -8.75
CA ARG A 26 33.80 -23.69 -9.24
C ARG A 26 32.75 -24.44 -8.42
N ALA A 27 31.72 -23.73 -7.96
CA ALA A 27 30.57 -24.28 -7.27
C ALA A 27 29.27 -24.10 -8.08
N GLU A 28 28.22 -24.79 -7.67
CA GLU A 28 26.85 -24.62 -8.15
C GLU A 28 25.99 -24.03 -7.03
N ALA A 29 25.01 -23.21 -7.39
CA ALA A 29 24.04 -22.65 -6.45
C ALA A 29 22.63 -22.75 -7.03
N VAL A 30 21.66 -23.06 -6.16
CA VAL A 30 20.24 -23.13 -6.50
C VAL A 30 19.51 -22.03 -5.74
N LEU A 31 18.82 -21.16 -6.47
CA LEU A 31 17.96 -20.13 -5.87
C LEU A 31 16.55 -20.71 -5.68
N ASN A 32 16.02 -20.56 -4.47
CA ASN A 32 14.60 -20.75 -4.21
C ASN A 32 14.00 -19.38 -3.94
N TYR A 33 13.45 -18.76 -4.98
CA TYR A 33 12.82 -17.44 -4.89
C TYR A 33 11.31 -17.58 -4.67
N ARG A 34 10.76 -16.73 -3.80
CA ARG A 34 9.31 -16.63 -3.61
C ARG A 34 8.90 -15.17 -3.48
N GLN A 35 8.14 -14.69 -4.45
CA GLN A 35 7.48 -13.40 -4.35
C GLN A 35 6.36 -13.48 -3.29
N LEU A 36 6.45 -12.67 -2.24
CA LEU A 36 5.47 -12.69 -1.14
C LEU A 36 4.38 -11.62 -1.28
N VAL A 37 4.72 -10.45 -1.81
CA VAL A 37 3.82 -9.31 -2.06
C VAL A 37 4.32 -8.53 -3.26
N LEU A 38 3.44 -7.80 -3.92
CA LEU A 38 3.80 -6.85 -4.98
C LEU A 38 3.92 -5.42 -4.38
N PRO A 39 4.50 -4.47 -5.11
CA PRO A 39 4.33 -3.06 -4.77
C PRO A 39 2.84 -2.68 -4.79
N THR A 40 2.31 -2.15 -3.70
CA THR A 40 0.95 -1.58 -3.67
C THR A 40 0.95 -0.25 -4.40
N ILE A 41 0.38 -0.24 -5.61
CA ILE A 41 0.31 0.94 -6.48
C ILE A 41 -1.16 1.27 -6.71
N ASN A 42 -1.53 2.49 -6.35
CA ASN A 42 -2.87 3.01 -6.55
C ASN A 42 -3.07 3.44 -8.01
N ASP A 43 -4.25 3.14 -8.57
CA ASP A 43 -4.70 3.69 -9.85
C ASP A 43 -5.01 5.19 -9.67
N GLU A 44 -4.45 6.04 -10.52
CA GLU A 44 -4.55 7.50 -10.37
C GLU A 44 -6.01 7.99 -10.35
N LYS A 45 -6.89 7.41 -11.18
CA LYS A 45 -8.30 7.81 -11.24
C LYS A 45 -9.07 7.37 -9.99
N LEU A 46 -8.78 6.19 -9.45
CA LEU A 46 -9.38 5.74 -8.19
C LEU A 46 -8.88 6.56 -7.01
N ALA A 47 -7.60 6.92 -6.99
CA ALA A 47 -7.01 7.81 -5.99
C ALA A 47 -7.70 9.18 -5.98
N GLU A 48 -8.04 9.73 -7.14
CA GLU A 48 -8.82 10.97 -7.23
C GLU A 48 -10.21 10.85 -6.58
N TYR A 49 -10.92 9.73 -6.78
CA TYR A 49 -12.22 9.49 -6.12
C TYR A 49 -12.09 9.36 -4.61
N ALA A 50 -11.08 8.61 -4.13
CA ALA A 50 -10.82 8.50 -2.71
C ALA A 50 -10.44 9.85 -2.10
N ASN A 51 -9.66 10.67 -2.82
CA ASN A 51 -9.29 12.01 -2.38
C ASN A 51 -10.51 12.93 -2.25
N LYS A 52 -11.41 12.93 -3.24
CA LYS A 52 -12.67 13.69 -3.19
C LYS A 52 -13.53 13.26 -2.00
N ALA A 53 -13.75 11.96 -1.84
CA ALA A 53 -14.52 11.41 -0.73
C ALA A 53 -13.91 11.76 0.64
N ALA A 54 -12.59 11.68 0.77
CA ALA A 54 -11.89 12.03 2.00
C ALA A 54 -12.07 13.52 2.35
N LYS A 55 -11.94 14.42 1.36
CA LYS A 55 -12.08 15.87 1.56
C LYS A 55 -13.46 16.29 2.04
N GLU A 56 -14.52 15.62 1.60
CA GLU A 56 -15.88 15.87 2.11
C GLU A 56 -16.03 15.56 3.61
N ILE A 57 -15.21 14.65 4.14
CA ILE A 57 -15.29 14.17 5.52
C ILE A 57 -14.36 14.96 6.43
N VAL A 58 -13.10 15.13 6.03
CA VAL A 58 -12.03 15.69 6.88
C VAL A 58 -11.55 17.08 6.43
N GLY A 59 -12.12 17.63 5.35
CA GLY A 59 -11.68 18.88 4.74
C GLY A 59 -10.37 18.75 3.95
N ASP A 60 -10.00 19.79 3.21
CA ASP A 60 -8.78 19.80 2.40
C ASP A 60 -7.51 19.59 3.24
N GLU A 61 -7.42 20.23 4.40
CA GLU A 61 -6.26 20.13 5.31
C GLU A 61 -6.19 18.76 6.02
N GLY A 62 -7.28 17.99 6.02
CA GLY A 62 -7.34 16.66 6.60
C GLY A 62 -6.78 15.57 5.69
N VAL A 63 -6.52 15.88 4.42
CA VAL A 63 -5.94 14.96 3.43
C VAL A 63 -4.49 15.35 3.15
N VAL A 64 -3.58 14.43 3.39
CA VAL A 64 -2.14 14.66 3.21
C VAL A 64 -1.56 13.72 2.16
N LEU A 65 -0.56 14.18 1.43
CA LEU A 65 0.25 13.30 0.59
C LEU A 65 1.09 12.43 1.51
N PHE A 66 0.83 11.12 1.50
CA PHE A 66 1.60 10.17 2.30
C PHE A 66 2.79 9.64 1.50
N GLU A 67 3.97 9.70 2.10
CA GLU A 67 5.17 9.17 1.47
C GLU A 67 5.12 7.64 1.33
N LYS A 68 5.82 7.11 0.33
CA LYS A 68 5.93 5.67 0.11
C LYS A 68 6.60 5.01 1.31
N THR A 69 6.03 3.92 1.82
CA THR A 69 6.58 3.17 2.94
C THR A 69 7.17 1.84 2.48
N THR A 70 8.17 1.32 3.20
CA THR A 70 8.81 0.04 2.89
C THR A 70 8.00 -1.18 3.32
N GLY A 71 6.83 -0.99 3.94
CA GLY A 71 5.93 -2.08 4.32
C GLY A 71 5.39 -2.83 3.11
N GLY A 72 5.29 -4.15 3.23
CA GLY A 72 4.64 -5.00 2.23
C GLY A 72 3.18 -5.25 2.62
N GLU A 73 2.27 -5.17 1.65
CA GLU A 73 0.83 -5.37 1.85
C GLU A 73 0.29 -6.36 0.80
N ASP A 74 -0.47 -7.37 1.23
CA ASP A 74 -0.94 -8.44 0.34
C ASP A 74 -2.10 -7.99 -0.57
N PHE A 75 -2.78 -6.89 -0.20
CA PHE A 75 -3.74 -6.19 -1.05
C PHE A 75 -3.16 -5.85 -2.43
N SER A 76 -1.85 -5.69 -2.52
CA SER A 76 -1.12 -5.48 -3.79
C SER A 76 -1.47 -6.50 -4.88
N TYR A 77 -1.84 -7.74 -4.54
CA TYR A 77 -2.22 -8.75 -5.53
C TYR A 77 -3.56 -8.48 -6.22
N PHE A 78 -4.47 -7.72 -5.60
CA PHE A 78 -5.73 -7.34 -6.27
C PHE A 78 -5.48 -6.49 -7.52
N SER A 79 -4.38 -5.74 -7.53
CA SER A 79 -3.97 -4.92 -8.70
C SER A 79 -3.74 -5.75 -9.97
N GLN A 80 -3.47 -7.06 -9.83
CA GLN A 80 -3.32 -7.96 -10.98
C GLN A 80 -4.65 -8.32 -11.66
N LYS A 81 -5.78 -8.04 -11.01
CA LYS A 81 -7.12 -8.43 -11.47
C LYS A 81 -8.02 -7.23 -11.76
N ALA A 82 -7.81 -6.12 -11.07
CA ALA A 82 -8.57 -4.90 -11.25
C ALA A 82 -7.71 -3.68 -10.90
N LYS A 83 -8.19 -2.49 -11.28
CA LYS A 83 -7.67 -1.25 -10.74
C LYS A 83 -7.94 -1.20 -9.24
N THR A 84 -6.95 -0.74 -8.47
CA THR A 84 -7.01 -0.74 -7.00
C THR A 84 -6.69 0.62 -6.43
N GLU A 85 -7.29 0.92 -5.27
CA GLU A 85 -6.96 2.07 -4.44
C GLU A 85 -6.83 1.61 -2.99
N PHE A 86 -5.73 1.97 -2.36
CA PHE A 86 -5.45 1.69 -0.95
C PHE A 86 -5.14 3.00 -0.22
N ALA A 87 -5.97 3.34 0.76
CA ALA A 87 -5.85 4.58 1.52
C ALA A 87 -5.52 4.29 3.00
N PHE A 88 -4.69 5.14 3.60
CA PHE A 88 -4.44 5.14 5.04
C PHE A 88 -5.40 6.09 5.74
N VAL A 89 -5.97 5.66 6.86
CA VAL A 89 -6.79 6.50 7.74
C VAL A 89 -5.98 6.80 9.00
N GLY A 90 -5.76 8.07 9.28
CA GLY A 90 -5.00 8.51 10.45
C GLY A 90 -5.74 8.19 11.75
N THR A 91 -5.10 7.46 12.66
CA THR A 91 -5.67 7.06 13.96
C THR A 91 -4.96 7.68 15.16
N ARG A 92 -3.92 8.50 14.93
CA ARG A 92 -3.12 9.12 16.00
C ARG A 92 -3.90 10.24 16.66
N ASN A 93 -4.10 10.12 17.98
CA ASN A 93 -4.61 11.20 18.81
C ASN A 93 -3.94 11.17 20.20
N ASP A 94 -2.86 11.94 20.35
CA ASP A 94 -2.04 11.97 21.58
C ASP A 94 -2.83 12.43 22.84
N LYS A 95 -4.04 12.99 22.67
CA LYS A 95 -4.93 13.36 23.79
C LYS A 95 -5.73 12.17 24.34
N LYS A 96 -5.92 11.11 23.55
CA LYS A 96 -6.73 9.93 23.92
C LYS A 96 -5.90 8.66 24.05
N VAL A 97 -4.97 8.45 23.12
CA VAL A 97 -4.14 7.24 23.03
C VAL A 97 -2.69 7.64 22.80
N LYS A 98 -1.76 6.94 23.45
CA LYS A 98 -0.33 7.17 23.23
C LYS A 98 0.08 6.51 21.93
N TYR A 99 0.78 7.25 21.07
CA TYR A 99 1.28 6.72 19.81
C TYR A 99 2.33 5.61 20.02
N TYR A 100 2.06 4.46 19.40
CA TYR A 100 3.00 3.37 19.19
C TYR A 100 2.82 2.85 17.75
N PRO A 101 3.91 2.46 17.05
CA PRO A 101 3.80 2.01 15.66
C PRO A 101 3.10 0.65 15.56
N HIS A 102 2.68 0.30 14.34
CA HIS A 102 2.24 -1.06 14.02
C HIS A 102 3.27 -2.09 14.50
N HIS A 103 2.78 -3.26 14.94
CA HIS A 103 3.56 -4.37 15.52
C HIS A 103 4.21 -4.12 16.90
N HIS A 104 3.97 -2.98 17.53
CA HIS A 104 4.40 -2.75 18.92
C HIS A 104 3.41 -3.38 19.91
N SER A 105 3.88 -3.94 21.04
CA SER A 105 3.01 -4.60 22.05
C SER A 105 1.98 -3.66 22.70
N ASN A 106 2.28 -2.36 22.70
CA ASN A 106 1.41 -1.30 23.20
C ASN A 106 0.70 -0.53 22.06
N PHE A 107 0.66 -1.09 20.85
CA PHE A 107 -0.06 -0.50 19.73
C PHE A 107 -1.53 -0.26 20.11
N ASP A 108 -2.02 0.94 19.80
CA ASP A 108 -3.39 1.36 20.07
C ASP A 108 -3.81 2.46 19.07
N ILE A 109 -5.12 2.69 18.93
CA ILE A 109 -5.71 3.62 17.96
C ILE A 109 -6.82 4.47 18.60
N ASP A 110 -7.02 5.70 18.10
CA ASP A 110 -8.25 6.44 18.40
C ASP A 110 -9.40 5.89 17.56
N GLU A 111 -10.28 5.11 18.20
CA GLU A 111 -11.43 4.47 17.55
C GLU A 111 -12.41 5.46 16.89
N SER A 112 -12.36 6.76 17.21
CA SER A 112 -13.15 7.75 16.46
C SER A 112 -12.78 7.83 14.98
N ALA A 113 -11.58 7.35 14.60
CA ALA A 113 -11.18 7.19 13.21
C ALA A 113 -11.98 6.12 12.45
N LEU A 114 -12.66 5.20 13.13
CA LEU A 114 -13.50 4.17 12.49
C LEU A 114 -14.66 4.81 11.71
N THR A 115 -15.25 5.88 12.24
CA THR A 115 -16.31 6.62 11.54
C THR A 115 -15.77 7.30 10.28
N THR A 116 -14.57 7.89 10.36
CA THR A 116 -13.88 8.46 9.20
C THR A 116 -13.59 7.39 8.14
N ALA A 117 -13.10 6.22 8.55
CA ALA A 117 -12.83 5.11 7.64
C ALA A 117 -14.11 4.61 6.95
N ALA A 118 -15.18 4.36 7.71
CA ALA A 118 -16.45 3.92 7.16
C ALA A 118 -17.03 4.95 6.17
N GLY A 119 -16.98 6.23 6.52
CA GLY A 119 -17.37 7.33 5.63
C GLY A 119 -16.55 7.36 4.36
N LEU A 120 -15.22 7.20 4.46
CA LEU A 120 -14.32 7.21 3.31
C LEU A 120 -14.67 6.11 2.31
N TYR A 121 -14.85 4.87 2.76
CA TYR A 121 -15.18 3.76 1.86
C TYR A 121 -16.57 3.92 1.22
N ALA A 122 -17.56 4.40 1.98
CA ALA A 122 -18.89 4.68 1.44
C ALA A 122 -18.87 5.81 0.41
N GLY A 123 -18.18 6.91 0.71
CA GLY A 123 -18.01 8.05 -0.18
C GLY A 123 -17.24 7.68 -1.45
N PHE A 124 -16.16 6.90 -1.33
CA PHE A 124 -15.43 6.37 -2.47
C PHE A 124 -16.34 5.57 -3.41
N ALA A 125 -17.17 4.67 -2.88
CA ALA A 125 -18.10 3.90 -3.70
C ALA A 125 -19.10 4.79 -4.46
N VAL A 126 -19.60 5.86 -3.82
CA VAL A 126 -20.49 6.84 -4.45
C VAL A 126 -19.77 7.60 -5.57
N GLU A 127 -18.56 8.11 -5.31
CA GLU A 127 -17.78 8.86 -6.30
C GLU A 127 -17.37 7.98 -7.49
N TYR A 128 -16.99 6.73 -7.23
CA TYR A 128 -16.72 5.74 -8.26
C TYR A 128 -17.93 5.53 -9.18
N LEU A 129 -19.11 5.25 -8.60
CA LEU A 129 -20.33 4.99 -9.38
C LEU A 129 -20.81 6.24 -10.14
N ARG A 130 -20.62 7.45 -9.59
CA ARG A 130 -20.91 8.70 -10.31
C ARG A 130 -19.99 8.87 -11.52
N GLY A 131 -18.70 8.60 -11.34
CA GLY A 131 -17.69 8.72 -12.38
C GLY A 131 -17.71 7.63 -13.46
N GLU A 132 -18.35 6.48 -13.21
CA GLU A 132 -18.64 5.48 -14.25
C GLU A 132 -19.83 5.87 -15.14
N ASN A 133 -20.76 6.68 -14.62
CA ASN A 133 -21.96 7.12 -15.33
C ASN A 133 -21.79 8.43 -16.11
N SER A 134 -20.60 9.03 -16.09
CA SER A 134 -20.23 10.29 -16.75
C SER A 134 -19.26 10.05 -17.90
#